data_AF-A0A7S2SZN3-F1
#
_entry.id   AF-A0A7S2SZN3-F1
#
_cell.length_a   1.000
_cell.length_b   1.000
_cell.length_c   1.000
_cell.angle_alpha   90.00
_cell.angle_beta   90.00
_cell.angle_gamma   90.00
#
_symmetry.space_group_name_H-M   'P 1'
#
loop_
_entity.id
_entity.type
_entity.pdbx_description
1 polymer ?
#
loop_
_entity_poly.entity_id
_entity_poly.type
_entity_poly.pdbx_seq_one_letter_code
_entity_poly.pdbx_strand_id
1 'polypeptide(L)'
;VEENGVSGHPPASWDDDNDDNDFEEDDEFVLPRGVNAFCSTSKLETPNTRDAIELWWAPRPFNQRSGRTRRAMDVPLVNTWFKEHCPRDNPVKVRVSYQKLLKCYVLNALHHRKPKSMKRKDLMKSLKATKFFQQTELDWVEAGLQVCRQGYNMLNLLINRKNLNYLHLDYNFNLKPVKTLTTKERKKSRFGNAFHLCREILRLTKMIVDAHVQYRLGHV
;
A
#
# COMPACT_ATOMS: atom_id res chain seq x y z
N VAL A 1 -8.32 57.53 3.42
CA VAL A 1 -7.73 57.77 4.75
C VAL A 1 -6.73 56.67 4.99
N GLU A 2 -5.48 57.10 5.04
CA GLU A 2 -4.26 56.45 5.54
C GLU A 2 -3.61 55.29 4.76
N GLU A 3 -2.50 55.70 4.16
CA GLU A 3 -1.31 54.96 3.76
C GLU A 3 -0.72 54.12 4.89
N ASN A 4 -0.10 52.99 4.52
CA ASN A 4 1.15 52.55 5.15
C ASN A 4 1.92 51.72 4.12
N GLY A 5 2.99 52.32 3.62
CA GLY A 5 3.86 51.77 2.60
C GLY A 5 4.77 50.66 3.13
N VAL A 6 4.96 49.65 2.29
CA VAL A 6 6.16 48.82 2.31
C VAL A 6 6.71 48.87 0.89
N SER A 7 7.84 49.56 0.74
CA SER A 7 8.58 49.72 -0.51
C SER A 7 9.22 48.40 -0.91
N GLY A 8 8.54 47.64 -1.79
CA GLY A 8 9.17 46.58 -2.57
C GLY A 8 9.71 47.18 -3.86
N HIS A 9 11.03 47.31 -3.97
CA HIS A 9 11.67 47.64 -5.25
C HIS A 9 11.19 46.66 -6.33
N PRO A 10 10.87 47.14 -7.56
CA PRO A 10 10.67 46.24 -8.68
C PRO A 10 11.95 45.43 -8.91
N PRO A 11 11.87 44.16 -9.34
CA PRO A 11 13.06 43.48 -9.84
C PRO A 11 13.57 44.35 -11.00
N ALA A 12 14.85 44.72 -10.93
CA ALA A 12 15.50 45.55 -11.94
C ALA A 12 15.11 45.02 -13.32
N SER A 13 14.44 45.87 -14.11
CA SER A 13 14.49 45.69 -15.55
C SER A 13 15.96 45.61 -15.88
N TRP A 14 16.36 44.54 -16.54
CA TRP A 14 17.61 44.56 -17.29
C TRP A 14 17.29 45.52 -18.42
N ASP A 15 17.52 46.81 -18.15
CA ASP A 15 17.54 47.84 -19.16
C ASP A 15 18.57 47.34 -20.18
N ASP A 16 18.09 47.15 -21.41
CA ASP A 16 18.87 46.83 -22.59
C ASP A 16 19.63 48.10 -22.97
N ASP A 17 20.54 48.51 -22.08
CA ASP A 17 21.61 49.42 -22.40
C ASP A 17 22.56 48.62 -23.29
N ASN A 18 22.31 48.69 -24.60
CA ASN A 18 23.35 48.47 -25.62
C ASN A 18 24.45 49.49 -25.36
N ASP A 19 25.31 49.17 -24.40
CA ASP A 19 26.62 49.76 -24.26
C ASP A 19 27.47 49.14 -25.37
N ASP A 20 27.34 49.70 -26.58
CA ASP A 20 28.28 49.53 -27.70
C ASP A 20 29.64 50.16 -27.32
N ASN A 21 30.22 49.72 -26.20
CA ASN A 21 31.65 49.78 -25.99
C ASN A 21 32.24 48.55 -26.68
N ASP A 22 32.30 48.63 -28.01
CA ASP A 22 33.22 47.85 -28.81
C ASP A 22 34.62 48.07 -28.20
N PHE A 23 35.10 47.07 -27.47
CA PHE A 23 36.49 47.00 -27.06
C PHE A 23 37.32 47.22 -28.32
N GLU A 24 38.05 48.34 -28.39
CA GLU A 24 38.94 48.66 -29.51
C GLU A 24 39.75 47.39 -29.85
N GLU A 25 39.63 46.92 -31.09
CA GLU A 25 40.15 45.64 -31.63
C GLU A 25 41.69 45.49 -31.49
N ASP A 26 42.38 46.45 -30.90
CA ASP A 26 43.83 46.62 -30.97
C ASP A 26 44.62 45.95 -29.83
N ASP A 27 43.95 45.45 -28.78
CA ASP A 27 44.53 44.51 -27.79
C ASP A 27 43.65 43.25 -27.69
N GLU A 28 43.51 42.53 -28.80
CA GLU A 28 42.71 41.31 -28.95
C GLU A 28 43.13 40.25 -27.89
N PHE A 29 42.35 40.10 -26.83
CA PHE A 29 42.52 39.01 -25.87
C PHE A 29 42.25 37.68 -26.58
N VAL A 30 43.30 36.95 -26.95
CA VAL A 30 43.18 35.66 -27.62
C VAL A 30 43.28 34.51 -26.61
N LEU A 31 42.33 33.59 -26.66
CA LEU A 31 42.40 32.35 -25.89
C LEU A 31 43.61 31.51 -26.32
N PRO A 32 44.35 30.88 -25.39
CA PRO A 32 45.47 30.01 -25.73
C PRO A 32 45.08 28.89 -26.70
N ARG A 33 46.02 28.52 -27.59
CA ARG A 33 45.82 27.41 -28.54
C ARG A 33 45.50 26.11 -27.78
N GLY A 34 44.41 25.46 -28.17
CA GLY A 34 43.91 24.24 -27.51
C GLY A 34 42.75 24.48 -26.54
N VAL A 35 42.37 25.73 -26.28
CA VAL A 35 41.14 26.05 -25.56
C VAL A 35 39.96 25.96 -26.54
N ASN A 36 39.06 25.02 -26.28
CA ASN A 36 37.79 24.84 -26.99
C ASN A 36 36.67 24.70 -25.95
N ALA A 37 35.42 24.84 -26.37
CA ALA A 37 34.28 24.52 -25.51
C ALA A 37 34.39 23.07 -24.97
N PHE A 38 34.21 22.90 -23.66
CA PHE A 38 34.45 21.64 -22.95
C PHE A 38 33.78 20.40 -23.58
N CYS A 39 32.55 20.54 -24.08
CA CYS A 39 31.76 19.44 -24.63
C CYS A 39 31.54 19.56 -26.15
N SER A 40 32.44 20.21 -26.88
CA SER A 40 32.32 20.45 -28.33
C SER A 40 32.13 19.19 -29.19
N THR A 41 32.53 18.01 -28.70
CA THR A 41 32.38 16.71 -29.40
C THR A 41 31.05 16.01 -29.14
N SER A 42 30.32 16.41 -28.10
CA SER A 42 29.09 15.74 -27.67
C SER A 42 27.85 16.47 -28.15
N LYS A 43 26.80 15.74 -28.53
CA LYS A 43 25.51 16.33 -28.92
C LYS A 43 24.79 16.89 -27.67
N LEU A 44 24.10 18.01 -27.84
CA LEU A 44 23.30 18.64 -26.79
C LEU A 44 22.17 17.73 -26.29
N GLU A 45 21.49 17.05 -27.22
CA GLU A 45 20.36 16.16 -26.91
C GLU A 45 20.60 14.75 -27.47
N THR A 46 20.09 13.77 -26.73
CA THR A 46 20.03 12.35 -27.12
C THR A 46 18.57 11.92 -27.20
N PRO A 47 18.25 10.79 -27.87
CA PRO A 47 16.88 10.29 -27.92
C PRO A 47 16.23 10.09 -26.54
N ASN A 48 17.03 9.82 -25.51
CA ASN A 48 16.55 9.56 -24.14
C ASN A 48 16.52 10.82 -23.26
N THR A 49 17.01 11.97 -23.74
CA THR A 49 17.13 13.19 -22.93
C THR A 49 15.76 13.67 -22.45
N ARG A 50 14.76 13.66 -23.34
CA ARG A 50 13.37 14.02 -23.00
C ARG A 50 12.79 13.12 -21.91
N ASP A 51 12.87 11.80 -22.08
CA ASP A 51 12.31 10.84 -21.13
C ASP A 51 13.02 10.89 -19.78
N ALA A 52 14.35 11.12 -19.77
CA ALA A 52 15.12 11.29 -18.55
C ALA A 52 14.71 12.55 -17.78
N ILE A 53 14.47 13.64 -18.51
CA ILE A 53 13.95 14.89 -17.98
C ILE A 53 12.52 14.68 -17.43
N GLU A 54 11.64 13.97 -18.13
CA GLU A 54 10.29 13.64 -17.64
C GLU A 54 10.33 12.78 -16.36
N LEU A 55 11.21 11.78 -16.30
CA LEU A 55 11.39 10.93 -15.12
C LEU A 55 11.89 11.72 -13.90
N TRP A 56 12.64 12.80 -14.12
CA TRP A 56 13.12 13.67 -13.05
C TRP A 56 11.97 14.31 -12.26
N TRP A 57 10.88 14.69 -12.94
CA TRP A 57 9.67 15.25 -12.31
C TRP A 57 8.59 14.22 -11.97
N ALA A 58 8.86 12.93 -12.19
CA ALA A 58 7.92 11.87 -11.87
C ALA A 58 7.71 11.74 -10.35
N PRO A 59 6.53 11.28 -9.89
CA PRO A 59 6.32 10.99 -8.48
C PRO A 59 7.16 9.79 -8.03
N ARG A 60 7.46 9.72 -6.73
CA ARG A 60 8.00 8.50 -6.12
C ARG A 60 7.01 7.34 -6.39
N PRO A 61 7.45 6.18 -6.90
CA PRO A 61 8.83 5.66 -6.90
C PRO A 61 9.65 5.92 -8.16
N PHE A 62 9.12 6.57 -9.19
CA PHE A 62 9.70 6.59 -10.53
C PHE A 62 10.88 7.56 -10.68
N ASN A 63 10.95 8.61 -9.87
CA ASN A 63 12.10 9.55 -9.86
C ASN A 63 13.40 9.00 -9.27
N GLN A 64 13.50 7.69 -9.00
CA GLN A 64 14.67 7.08 -8.40
C GLN A 64 15.21 5.96 -9.29
N ARG A 65 16.53 5.95 -9.55
CA ARG A 65 17.20 4.89 -10.30
C ARG A 65 17.34 3.57 -9.53
N SER A 66 17.35 3.65 -8.20
CA SER A 66 17.52 2.49 -7.31
C SER A 66 16.78 2.69 -6.00
N GLY A 67 16.30 1.60 -5.38
CA GLY A 67 15.58 1.65 -4.11
C GLY A 67 15.52 0.29 -3.40
N ARG A 68 14.91 0.26 -2.21
CA ARG A 68 14.66 -0.98 -1.46
C ARG A 68 13.33 -1.60 -1.89
N THR A 69 13.30 -2.92 -2.00
CA THR A 69 12.05 -3.68 -2.18
C THR A 69 11.12 -3.45 -0.99
N ARG A 70 9.82 -3.33 -1.26
CA ARG A 70 8.79 -3.12 -0.24
C ARG A 70 7.80 -4.28 -0.28
N ARG A 71 7.10 -4.53 0.83
CA ARG A 71 6.02 -5.51 0.86
C ARG A 71 4.85 -4.98 0.03
N ALA A 72 4.10 -5.88 -0.61
CA ALA A 72 2.93 -5.50 -1.41
C ALA A 72 1.91 -4.65 -0.61
N MET A 73 1.66 -5.01 0.66
CA MET A 73 0.75 -4.28 1.55
C MET A 73 1.21 -2.86 1.92
N ASP A 74 2.51 -2.55 1.76
CA ASP A 74 3.06 -1.23 2.12
C ASP A 74 2.97 -0.24 0.94
N VAL A 75 2.44 -0.66 -0.22
CA VAL A 75 2.33 0.15 -1.44
C VAL A 75 0.87 0.61 -1.60
N PRO A 76 0.51 1.81 -1.14
CA PRO A 76 -0.86 2.29 -1.25
C PRO A 76 -1.11 2.93 -2.62
N LEU A 77 -1.64 2.15 -3.56
CA LEU A 77 -1.86 2.60 -4.95
C LEU A 77 -2.83 3.77 -5.07
N VAL A 78 -3.87 3.81 -4.23
CA VAL A 78 -4.97 4.79 -4.33
C VAL A 78 -4.79 6.00 -3.40
N ASN A 79 -3.65 6.10 -2.70
CA ASN A 79 -3.45 7.16 -1.71
C ASN A 79 -3.36 8.56 -2.31
N THR A 80 -2.84 8.70 -3.51
CA THR A 80 -2.72 10.00 -4.18
C THR A 80 -4.10 10.57 -4.50
N TRP A 81 -5.02 9.72 -4.94
CA TRP A 81 -6.36 10.12 -5.39
C TRP A 81 -7.16 10.88 -4.34
N PHE A 82 -7.17 10.41 -3.08
CA PHE A 82 -7.95 11.07 -2.02
C PHE A 82 -7.18 12.17 -1.27
N LYS A 83 -5.87 12.31 -1.54
CA LYS A 83 -5.08 13.43 -1.01
C LYS A 83 -5.27 14.70 -1.83
N GLU A 84 -5.66 14.56 -3.08
CA GLU A 84 -6.09 15.65 -3.93
C GLU A 84 -7.55 16.03 -3.64
N HIS A 85 -7.92 17.25 -4.01
CA HIS A 85 -9.29 17.73 -3.85
C HIS A 85 -10.23 16.95 -4.76
N CYS A 86 -11.34 16.46 -4.19
CA CYS A 86 -12.37 15.76 -4.94
C CYS A 86 -13.03 16.72 -5.96
N PRO A 87 -13.16 16.34 -7.25
CA PRO A 87 -13.90 17.12 -8.24
C PRO A 87 -15.35 17.40 -7.78
N ARG A 88 -15.85 18.61 -8.08
CA ARG A 88 -17.17 19.07 -7.59
C ARG A 88 -18.34 18.27 -8.21
N ASP A 89 -18.16 17.76 -9.41
CA ASP A 89 -19.17 17.01 -10.17
C ASP A 89 -19.49 15.64 -9.56
N ASN A 90 -18.59 15.12 -8.72
CA ASN A 90 -18.80 13.83 -8.07
C ASN A 90 -19.95 13.89 -7.05
N PRO A 91 -20.76 12.82 -6.92
CA PRO A 91 -21.90 12.81 -6.01
C PRO A 91 -21.47 12.95 -4.54
N VAL A 92 -22.37 13.45 -3.69
CA VAL A 92 -22.15 13.65 -2.24
C VAL A 92 -21.53 12.42 -1.59
N LYS A 93 -21.97 11.21 -1.97
CA LYS A 93 -21.44 9.93 -1.48
C LYS A 93 -19.92 9.81 -1.66
N VAL A 94 -19.39 10.18 -2.82
CA VAL A 94 -17.95 10.10 -3.12
C VAL A 94 -17.20 11.17 -2.33
N ARG A 95 -17.75 12.40 -2.26
CA ARG A 95 -17.12 13.49 -1.50
C ARG A 95 -16.99 13.17 0.00
N VAL A 96 -18.02 12.54 0.60
CA VAL A 96 -17.96 12.06 1.99
C VAL A 96 -16.93 10.94 2.15
N SER A 97 -16.77 10.05 1.16
CA SER A 97 -15.72 9.02 1.18
C SER A 97 -14.32 9.61 1.17
N TYR A 98 -14.06 10.61 0.32
CA TYR A 98 -12.79 11.36 0.30
C TYR A 98 -12.49 11.95 1.68
N GLN A 99 -13.46 12.63 2.28
CA GLN A 99 -13.32 13.20 3.61
C GLN A 99 -12.97 12.14 4.67
N LYS A 100 -13.62 10.97 4.64
CA LYS A 100 -13.35 9.87 5.58
C LYS A 100 -11.94 9.28 5.39
N LEU A 101 -11.51 9.06 4.15
CA LEU A 101 -10.18 8.56 3.85
C LEU A 101 -9.09 9.56 4.29
N LEU A 102 -9.28 10.84 4.02
CA LEU A 102 -8.38 11.91 4.45
C LEU A 102 -8.33 12.00 5.98
N LYS A 103 -9.47 11.88 6.67
CA LYS A 103 -9.53 11.82 8.14
C LYS A 103 -8.71 10.65 8.68
N CYS A 104 -8.85 9.45 8.12
CA CYS A 104 -8.06 8.28 8.52
C CYS A 104 -6.56 8.53 8.30
N TYR A 105 -6.17 9.11 7.16
CA TYR A 105 -4.79 9.45 6.86
C TYR A 105 -4.20 10.45 7.88
N VAL A 106 -4.91 11.54 8.16
CA VAL A 106 -4.47 12.55 9.14
C VAL A 106 -4.38 11.98 10.55
N LEU A 107 -5.34 11.17 10.99
CA LEU A 107 -5.29 10.51 12.30
C LEU A 107 -4.11 9.55 12.42
N ASN A 108 -3.81 8.78 11.37
CA ASN A 108 -2.64 7.90 11.34
C ASN A 108 -1.32 8.68 11.44
N ALA A 109 -1.22 9.83 10.75
CA ALA A 109 -0.04 10.69 10.80
C ALA A 109 0.09 11.39 12.16
N LEU A 110 -1.01 11.91 12.70
CA LEU A 110 -1.04 12.66 13.97
C LEU A 110 -0.65 11.77 15.16
N HIS A 111 -1.13 10.53 15.20
CA HIS A 111 -0.85 9.60 16.30
C HIS A 111 0.36 8.69 16.03
N HIS A 112 1.13 8.95 14.97
CA HIS A 112 2.30 8.15 14.65
C HIS A 112 3.39 8.31 15.72
N ARG A 113 3.78 7.20 16.35
CA ARG A 113 4.90 7.14 17.30
C ARG A 113 6.03 6.33 16.70
N LYS A 114 7.28 6.77 16.92
CA LYS A 114 8.47 6.00 16.51
C LYS A 114 8.39 4.58 17.09
N PRO A 115 8.63 3.52 16.28
CA PRO A 115 8.63 2.15 16.78
C PRO A 115 9.63 1.97 17.92
N LYS A 116 9.21 1.32 19.00
CA LYS A 116 10.10 0.99 20.12
C LYS A 116 11.07 -0.10 19.68
N SER A 117 12.36 0.06 20.01
CA SER A 117 13.34 -0.99 19.80
C SER A 117 12.96 -2.22 20.64
N MET A 118 12.85 -3.38 20.00
CA MET A 118 12.48 -4.64 20.63
C MET A 118 13.38 -5.77 20.12
N LYS A 119 13.59 -6.79 20.95
CA LYS A 119 14.31 -8.00 20.52
C LYS A 119 13.54 -8.70 19.41
N ARG A 120 14.20 -8.96 18.28
CA ARG A 120 13.60 -9.67 17.13
C ARG A 120 13.28 -11.12 17.53
N LYS A 121 12.00 -11.48 17.48
CA LYS A 121 11.50 -12.86 17.66
C LYS A 121 10.83 -13.30 16.36
N ASP A 122 11.26 -14.44 15.82
CA ASP A 122 10.76 -14.98 14.55
C ASP A 122 10.06 -16.31 14.81
N LEU A 123 8.72 -16.27 14.87
CA LEU A 123 7.89 -17.42 15.23
C LEU A 123 8.07 -18.58 14.25
N MET A 124 8.14 -18.29 12.95
CA MET A 124 8.22 -19.34 11.93
C MET A 124 9.57 -20.05 11.97
N LYS A 125 10.67 -19.33 12.24
CA LYS A 125 11.98 -19.94 12.47
C LYS A 125 11.98 -20.84 13.70
N SER A 126 11.35 -20.39 14.79
CA SER A 126 11.25 -21.19 16.01
C SER A 126 10.44 -22.47 15.80
N LEU A 127 9.32 -22.41 15.07
CA LEU A 127 8.51 -23.60 14.78
C LEU A 127 9.25 -24.58 13.86
N LYS A 128 9.89 -24.09 12.78
CA LYS A 128 10.67 -24.89 11.84
C LYS A 128 11.85 -25.63 12.50
N ALA A 129 12.43 -25.08 13.57
CA ALA A 129 13.53 -25.73 14.29
C ALA A 129 13.10 -26.99 15.07
N THR A 130 11.80 -27.22 15.26
CA THR A 130 11.29 -28.39 15.97
C THR A 130 11.00 -29.55 15.01
N LYS A 131 11.09 -30.79 15.50
CA LYS A 131 10.80 -32.00 14.70
C LYS A 131 9.35 -32.12 14.20
N PHE A 132 8.42 -31.34 14.76
CA PHE A 132 6.99 -31.43 14.46
C PHE A 132 6.59 -30.68 13.19
N PHE A 133 7.46 -29.81 12.66
CA PHE A 133 7.18 -28.99 11.48
C PHE A 133 8.15 -29.34 10.35
N GLN A 134 7.60 -29.58 9.18
CA GLN A 134 8.34 -29.81 7.94
C GLN A 134 8.10 -28.64 6.98
N GLN A 135 8.96 -28.48 5.98
CA GLN A 135 8.83 -27.44 4.96
C GLN A 135 8.68 -28.08 3.57
N THR A 136 7.76 -27.55 2.78
CA THR A 136 7.51 -27.90 1.39
C THR A 136 7.08 -26.65 0.62
N GLU A 137 7.06 -26.75 -0.71
CA GLU A 137 6.48 -25.75 -1.61
C GLU A 137 5.18 -26.31 -2.19
N LEU A 138 4.13 -25.48 -2.28
CA LEU A 138 2.78 -25.87 -2.70
C LEU A 138 2.11 -24.74 -3.48
N ASP A 139 1.11 -25.08 -4.31
CA ASP A 139 0.26 -24.07 -4.93
C ASP A 139 -0.55 -23.30 -3.87
N TRP A 140 -0.77 -22.01 -4.09
CA TRP A 140 -1.49 -21.15 -3.15
C TRP A 140 -2.93 -21.63 -2.94
N VAL A 141 -3.59 -22.11 -3.99
CA VAL A 141 -4.96 -22.65 -3.90
C VAL A 141 -4.98 -23.94 -3.09
N GLU A 142 -3.99 -24.81 -3.26
CA GLU A 142 -3.85 -26.03 -2.48
C GLU A 142 -3.66 -25.71 -0.99
N ALA A 143 -2.71 -24.82 -0.67
CA ALA A 143 -2.48 -24.38 0.70
C ALA A 143 -3.74 -23.71 1.30
N GLY A 144 -4.46 -22.91 0.53
CA GLY A 144 -5.72 -22.27 0.93
C GLY A 144 -6.81 -23.28 1.28
N LEU A 145 -7.00 -24.31 0.43
CA LEU A 145 -7.95 -25.40 0.69
C LEU A 145 -7.57 -26.21 1.93
N GLN A 146 -6.27 -26.48 2.13
CA GLN A 146 -5.77 -27.15 3.33
C GLN A 146 -6.07 -26.34 4.60
N VAL A 147 -5.82 -25.01 4.60
CA VAL A 147 -6.14 -24.11 5.73
C VAL A 147 -7.64 -24.12 6.03
N CYS A 148 -8.50 -24.06 5.00
CA CYS A 148 -9.95 -24.12 5.18
C CYS A 148 -10.41 -25.44 5.82
N ARG A 149 -9.87 -26.57 5.35
CA ARG A 149 -10.16 -27.90 5.90
C ARG A 149 -9.68 -28.03 7.34
N GLN A 150 -8.46 -27.57 7.64
CA GLN A 150 -7.90 -27.58 8.99
C GLN A 150 -8.74 -26.73 9.95
N GLY A 151 -9.13 -25.51 9.54
CA GLY A 151 -9.99 -24.63 10.33
C GLY A 151 -11.36 -25.25 10.62
N TYR A 152 -11.99 -25.86 9.61
CA TYR A 152 -13.26 -26.59 9.78
C TYR A 152 -13.12 -27.73 10.81
N ASN A 153 -12.09 -28.57 10.65
CA ASN A 153 -11.84 -29.69 11.55
C ASN A 153 -11.56 -29.24 12.98
N MET A 154 -10.76 -28.19 13.18
CA MET A 154 -10.47 -27.63 14.51
C MET A 154 -11.74 -27.15 15.23
N LEU A 155 -12.60 -26.42 14.52
CA LEU A 155 -13.87 -25.94 15.10
C LEU A 155 -14.85 -27.09 15.35
N ASN A 156 -14.93 -28.06 14.43
CA ASN A 156 -15.81 -29.21 14.58
C ASN A 156 -15.37 -30.13 15.74
N LEU A 157 -14.06 -30.36 15.89
CA LEU A 157 -13.51 -31.07 17.04
C LEU A 157 -13.84 -30.36 18.36
N LEU A 158 -13.87 -29.02 18.38
CA LEU A 158 -14.26 -28.27 19.58
C LEU A 158 -15.75 -28.42 19.90
N ILE A 159 -16.63 -28.44 18.89
CA ILE A 159 -18.08 -28.70 19.05
C ILE A 159 -18.29 -30.10 19.64
N ASN A 160 -17.63 -31.10 19.06
CA ASN A 160 -17.72 -32.49 19.51
C ASN A 160 -17.11 -32.70 20.90
N ARG A 161 -15.99 -32.04 21.21
CA ARG A 161 -15.37 -32.07 22.55
C ARG A 161 -16.30 -31.51 23.63
N LYS A 162 -17.14 -30.54 23.29
CA LYS A 162 -18.18 -30.00 24.19
C LYS A 162 -19.46 -30.84 24.24
N ASN A 163 -19.52 -31.93 23.47
CA ASN A 163 -20.66 -32.83 23.32
C ASN A 163 -21.93 -32.06 22.92
N LEU A 164 -21.84 -31.32 21.81
CA LEU A 164 -22.89 -30.48 21.23
C LEU A 164 -23.41 -31.07 19.92
N ASN A 165 -23.81 -32.35 19.93
CA ASN A 165 -24.22 -33.10 18.73
C ASN A 165 -25.47 -32.56 18.02
N TYR A 166 -26.16 -31.61 18.66
CA TYR A 166 -27.33 -30.90 18.13
C TYR A 166 -26.95 -29.61 17.39
N LEU A 167 -25.66 -29.32 17.23
CA LEU A 167 -25.14 -28.26 16.38
C LEU A 167 -24.39 -28.86 15.20
N HIS A 168 -24.59 -28.27 14.03
CA HIS A 168 -23.88 -28.58 12.81
C HIS A 168 -23.15 -27.33 12.32
N LEU A 169 -21.84 -27.48 12.09
CA LEU A 169 -21.06 -26.49 11.36
C LEU A 169 -21.03 -26.93 9.90
N ASP A 170 -21.55 -26.11 8.99
CA ASP A 170 -21.46 -26.41 7.55
C ASP A 170 -20.08 -26.02 6.99
N TYR A 171 -19.78 -26.46 5.76
CA TYR A 171 -18.49 -26.18 5.10
C TYR A 171 -18.27 -24.70 4.72
N ASN A 172 -19.32 -23.88 4.82
CA ASN A 172 -19.26 -22.43 4.67
C ASN A 172 -19.20 -21.72 6.03
N PHE A 173 -18.87 -22.46 7.09
CA PHE A 173 -18.71 -21.97 8.46
C PHE A 173 -19.99 -21.38 9.09
N ASN A 174 -21.18 -21.76 8.62
CA ASN A 174 -22.41 -21.43 9.33
C ASN A 174 -22.66 -22.46 10.43
N LEU A 175 -22.96 -21.98 11.64
CA LEU A 175 -23.34 -22.83 12.77
C LEU A 175 -24.86 -22.88 12.86
N LYS A 176 -25.45 -24.06 12.65
CA LYS A 176 -26.89 -24.29 12.59
C LYS A 176 -27.30 -25.33 13.64
N PRO A 177 -28.46 -25.15 14.32
CA PRO A 177 -29.02 -26.22 15.12
C PRO A 177 -29.58 -27.32 14.22
N VAL A 178 -29.35 -28.58 14.55
CA VAL A 178 -29.90 -29.74 13.81
C VAL A 178 -31.36 -29.97 14.15
N LYS A 179 -31.77 -29.57 15.36
CA LYS A 179 -33.13 -29.68 15.90
C LYS A 179 -33.46 -28.45 16.74
N THR A 180 -34.73 -28.26 17.05
CA THR A 180 -35.15 -27.25 18.03
C THR A 180 -34.51 -27.55 19.39
N LEU A 181 -33.79 -26.57 19.94
CA LEU A 181 -33.02 -26.75 21.17
C LEU A 181 -33.86 -26.44 22.41
N THR A 182 -33.73 -27.28 23.42
CA THR A 182 -34.23 -26.99 24.77
C THR A 182 -33.51 -25.78 25.37
N THR A 183 -34.09 -25.18 26.41
CA THR A 183 -33.45 -24.08 27.15
C THR A 183 -32.09 -24.48 27.73
N LYS A 184 -31.94 -25.74 28.18
CA LYS A 184 -30.67 -26.30 28.68
C LYS A 184 -29.63 -26.44 27.56
N GLU A 185 -30.00 -27.02 26.43
CA GLU A 185 -29.11 -27.17 25.26
C GLU A 185 -28.67 -25.80 24.73
N ARG A 186 -29.58 -24.83 24.66
CA ARG A 186 -29.30 -23.45 24.22
C ARG A 186 -28.31 -22.74 25.15
N LYS A 187 -28.49 -22.85 26.48
CA LYS A 187 -27.55 -22.27 27.46
C LYS A 187 -26.17 -22.92 27.35
N LYS A 188 -26.11 -24.26 27.20
CA LYS A 188 -24.85 -25.01 27.06
C LYS A 188 -24.09 -24.73 25.75
N SER A 189 -24.82 -24.53 24.66
CA SER A 189 -24.23 -24.33 23.32
C SER A 189 -23.90 -22.89 22.96
N ARG A 190 -24.13 -21.94 23.88
CA ARG A 190 -23.81 -20.54 23.67
C ARG A 190 -22.29 -20.34 23.64
N PHE A 191 -21.74 -20.28 22.43
CA PHE A 191 -20.34 -19.95 22.22
C PHE A 191 -20.07 -18.46 22.48
N GLY A 192 -18.83 -18.17 22.90
CA GLY A 192 -18.37 -16.80 23.11
C GLY A 192 -17.77 -16.16 21.86
N ASN A 193 -17.38 -14.89 21.98
CA ASN A 193 -16.85 -14.09 20.88
C ASN A 193 -15.61 -14.70 20.22
N ALA A 194 -14.72 -15.35 20.98
CA ALA A 194 -13.51 -15.95 20.43
C ALA A 194 -13.82 -17.01 19.35
N PHE A 195 -14.82 -17.87 19.61
CA PHE A 195 -15.25 -18.88 18.65
C PHE A 195 -15.88 -18.24 17.42
N HIS A 196 -16.80 -17.30 17.61
CA HIS A 196 -17.50 -16.64 16.50
C HIS A 196 -16.57 -15.77 15.66
N LEU A 197 -15.64 -15.04 16.27
CA LEU A 197 -14.64 -14.25 15.55
C LEU A 197 -13.73 -15.14 14.70
N CYS A 198 -13.21 -16.23 15.28
CA CYS A 198 -12.38 -17.18 14.54
C CYS A 198 -13.16 -17.83 13.37
N ARG A 199 -14.42 -18.21 13.62
CA ARG A 199 -15.34 -18.73 12.59
C ARG A 199 -15.53 -17.75 11.44
N GLU A 200 -15.81 -16.48 11.71
CA GLU A 200 -16.01 -15.48 10.65
C GLU A 200 -14.71 -15.16 9.89
N ILE A 201 -13.55 -15.18 10.54
CA ILE A 201 -12.25 -15.05 9.86
C ILE A 201 -12.05 -16.23 8.90
N LEU A 202 -12.34 -17.46 9.32
CA LEU A 202 -12.26 -18.63 8.46
C LEU A 202 -13.29 -18.59 7.32
N ARG A 203 -14.49 -18.07 7.57
CA ARG A 203 -15.51 -17.86 6.54
C ARG A 203 -15.04 -16.88 5.46
N LEU A 204 -14.46 -15.74 5.85
CA LEU A 204 -13.91 -14.77 4.91
C LEU A 204 -12.77 -15.39 4.08
N THR A 205 -11.85 -16.10 4.74
CA THR A 205 -10.75 -16.81 4.05
C THR A 205 -11.31 -17.82 3.05
N LYS A 206 -12.32 -18.61 3.45
CA LYS A 206 -12.98 -19.59 2.58
C LYS A 206 -13.61 -18.96 1.35
N MET A 207 -14.30 -17.82 1.51
CA MET A 207 -14.88 -17.08 0.39
C MET A 207 -13.81 -16.65 -0.63
N ILE A 208 -12.67 -16.15 -0.16
CA ILE A 208 -11.57 -15.74 -1.04
C ILE A 208 -10.98 -16.97 -1.77
N VAL A 209 -10.68 -18.04 -1.04
CA VAL A 209 -10.12 -19.27 -1.61
C VAL A 209 -11.09 -19.88 -2.63
N ASP A 210 -12.38 -19.95 -2.34
CA ASP A 210 -13.38 -20.50 -3.26
C ASP A 210 -13.46 -19.69 -4.57
N ALA A 211 -13.36 -18.36 -4.51
CA ALA A 211 -13.31 -17.54 -5.72
C ALA A 211 -12.13 -17.92 -6.62
N HIS A 212 -10.95 -18.16 -6.04
CA HIS A 212 -9.79 -18.64 -6.78
C HIS A 212 -9.94 -20.08 -7.27
N VAL A 213 -10.64 -20.95 -6.52
CA VAL A 213 -10.97 -22.30 -6.99
C VAL A 213 -11.89 -22.24 -8.20
N GLN A 214 -12.94 -21.42 -8.18
CA GLN A 214 -13.85 -21.26 -9.33
C GLN A 214 -13.12 -20.76 -10.58
N TYR A 215 -12.22 -19.80 -10.43
CA TYR A 215 -11.35 -19.32 -11.49
C TYR A 215 -10.47 -20.45 -12.06
N ARG A 216 -9.83 -21.25 -11.20
CA ARG A 216 -8.96 -22.36 -11.64
C ARG A 216 -9.73 -23.54 -12.25
N LEU A 217 -11.01 -23.70 -11.92
CA LEU A 217 -11.92 -24.65 -12.55
C LEU A 217 -12.48 -24.14 -13.89
N GLY A 218 -12.25 -22.87 -14.25
CA GLY A 218 -12.74 -22.28 -15.49
C GLY A 218 -14.24 -21.97 -15.48
N HIS A 219 -14.87 -21.89 -14.31
CA HIS A 219 -16.28 -21.48 -14.20
C HIS A 219 -16.46 -19.96 -14.29
N VAL A 220 -15.41 -19.19 -13.99
CA VAL A 220 -15.34 -17.72 -14.01
C VAL A 220 -14.04 -17.28 -14.65
#